data_AF-A0A2D4IGZ5-F1
#
_entry.id   AF-A0A2D4IGZ5-F1
#
_cell.length_a   1.000
_cell.length_b   1.000
_cell.length_c   1.000
_cell.angle_alpha   90.00
_cell.angle_beta   90.00
_cell.angle_gamma   90.00
#
_symmetry.space_group_name_H-M   'P 1'
#
loop_
_entity.id
_entity.type
_entity.pdbx_description
1 polymer ?
#
loop_
_entity_poly.entity_id
_entity_poly.type
_entity_poly.pdbx_seq_one_letter_code
_entity_poly.pdbx_strand_id
1 'polypeptide(L)'
;AYKENAYKMFYRWHFSPSRLAKMSPNMNPNCWKCKKNQGTFYHMWWSCKEAQRYWRRIKKWLEEITAEQIEMKPEFFLLGISYRQFPKNIKYIILHIITAARLSYA
;
A
#
# COMPACT_ATOMS: atom_id res chain seq x y z
N ALA A 1 -3.67 -15.40 4.44
CA ALA A 1 -3.65 -13.92 4.46
C ALA A 1 -2.36 -13.32 3.91
N TYR A 2 -1.21 -13.37 4.60
CA TYR A 2 0.02 -12.68 4.16
C TYR A 2 0.51 -13.06 2.76
N LYS A 3 0.74 -14.36 2.50
CA LYS A 3 1.25 -14.83 1.19
C LYS A 3 0.33 -14.42 0.04
N GLU A 4 -0.97 -14.64 0.19
CA GLU A 4 -1.98 -14.24 -0.80
C GLU A 4 -1.99 -12.73 -1.05
N ASN A 5 -1.97 -11.91 0.01
CA ASN A 5 -1.92 -10.46 -0.13
C ASN A 5 -0.65 -10.01 -0.88
N ALA A 6 0.50 -10.59 -0.57
CA ALA A 6 1.75 -10.31 -1.29
C ALA A 6 1.60 -10.61 -2.79
N TYR A 7 1.08 -11.79 -3.16
CA TYR A 7 0.82 -12.12 -4.57
C TYR A 7 -0.14 -11.13 -5.23
N LYS A 8 -1.24 -10.75 -4.57
CA LYS A 8 -2.17 -9.74 -5.10
C LYS A 8 -1.49 -8.40 -5.34
N MET A 9 -0.55 -7.99 -4.48
CA MET A 9 0.23 -6.76 -4.66
C MET A 9 1.23 -6.87 -5.81
N PHE A 10 2.03 -7.94 -5.87
CA PHE A 10 3.03 -8.14 -6.92
C PHE A 10 2.40 -8.23 -8.32
N TYR A 11 1.34 -9.02 -8.46
CA TYR A 11 0.65 -9.21 -9.73
C TYR A 11 -0.37 -8.12 -10.04
N ARG A 12 -0.53 -7.12 -9.16
CA ARG A 12 -1.49 -6.02 -9.30
C ARG A 12 -2.89 -6.55 -9.61
N TRP A 13 -3.34 -7.48 -8.78
CA TRP A 13 -4.59 -8.24 -8.95
C TRP A 13 -5.81 -7.33 -9.16
N HIS A 14 -5.88 -6.22 -8.43
CA HIS A 14 -6.96 -5.25 -8.58
C HIS A 14 -6.71 -4.32 -9.77
N PHE A 15 -7.66 -4.27 -10.70
CA PHE A 15 -7.60 -3.35 -11.82
C PHE A 15 -7.73 -1.90 -11.35
N SER A 16 -6.80 -1.05 -11.81
CA SER A 16 -6.85 0.38 -11.55
C SER A 16 -7.84 1.06 -12.49
N PRO A 17 -8.46 2.20 -12.11
CA PRO A 17 -9.38 2.97 -12.96
C PRO A 17 -8.81 3.27 -14.35
N SER A 18 -7.52 3.63 -14.42
CA SER A 18 -6.82 3.85 -15.69
C SER A 18 -6.72 2.63 -16.59
N ARG A 19 -6.71 1.40 -16.03
CA ARG A 19 -6.69 0.16 -16.79
C ARG A 19 -8.10 -0.24 -17.20
N LEU A 20 -9.08 -0.03 -16.33
CA LEU A 20 -10.50 -0.26 -16.63
C LEU A 20 -11.02 0.68 -17.72
N ALA A 21 -10.64 1.97 -17.69
CA ALA A 21 -11.00 2.94 -18.73
C ALA A 21 -10.45 2.60 -20.13
N LYS A 22 -9.39 1.78 -20.22
CA LYS A 22 -8.90 1.25 -21.49
C LYS A 22 -9.74 0.07 -22.01
N MET A 23 -10.42 -0.64 -21.11
CA MET A 23 -11.29 -1.77 -21.44
C MET A 23 -12.73 -1.33 -21.71
N SER A 24 -13.17 -0.24 -21.07
CA SER A 24 -14.52 0.31 -21.20
C SER A 24 -14.45 1.83 -21.45
N PRO A 25 -14.86 2.32 -22.65
CA PRO A 25 -14.73 3.72 -23.04
C PRO A 25 -15.45 4.73 -22.14
N ASN A 26 -16.52 4.31 -21.46
CA ASN A 26 -17.36 5.19 -20.64
C ASN A 26 -16.87 5.30 -19.18
N MET A 27 -15.79 4.61 -18.82
CA MET A 27 -15.30 4.59 -17.45
C MET A 27 -14.32 5.72 -17.16
N ASN A 28 -14.52 6.42 -16.04
CA ASN A 28 -13.64 7.51 -15.63
C ASN A 28 -12.25 6.97 -15.21
N PRO A 29 -11.13 7.42 -15.82
CA PRO A 29 -9.79 6.95 -15.52
C PRO A 29 -9.22 7.51 -14.20
N ASN A 30 -9.93 8.41 -13.52
CA ASN A 30 -9.45 9.07 -12.32
C ASN A 30 -9.42 8.16 -11.10
N CYS A 31 -8.49 8.45 -10.20
CA CYS A 31 -8.29 7.77 -8.93
C CYS A 31 -9.58 7.74 -8.11
N TRP A 32 -9.99 6.55 -7.66
CA TRP A 32 -11.20 6.43 -6.84
C TRP A 32 -11.12 7.17 -5.49
N LYS A 33 -9.91 7.48 -5.01
CA LYS A 33 -9.67 8.08 -3.70
C LYS A 33 -9.66 9.60 -3.78
N CYS A 34 -8.81 10.20 -4.63
CA CYS A 34 -8.72 11.66 -4.75
C CYS A 34 -9.64 12.26 -5.82
N LYS A 35 -10.20 11.44 -6.73
CA LYS A 35 -11.05 11.82 -7.88
C LYS A 35 -10.45 12.84 -8.87
N LYS A 36 -9.17 13.22 -8.69
CA LYS A 36 -8.50 14.28 -9.45
C LYS A 36 -7.51 13.74 -10.49
N ASN A 37 -6.52 12.98 -10.05
CA ASN A 37 -5.45 12.47 -10.92
C ASN A 37 -5.80 11.10 -11.50
N GLN A 38 -5.14 10.71 -12.58
CA GLN A 38 -5.31 9.38 -13.17
C GLN A 38 -5.04 8.26 -12.15
N GLY A 39 -5.98 7.33 -12.03
CA GLY A 39 -5.93 6.21 -11.10
C GLY A 39 -5.05 5.10 -11.64
N THR A 40 -3.73 5.26 -11.59
CA THR A 40 -2.77 4.15 -11.78
C THR A 40 -2.63 3.37 -10.48
N PHE A 41 -2.16 2.12 -10.55
CA PHE A 41 -1.89 1.32 -9.34
C PHE A 41 -0.98 2.08 -8.37
N TYR A 42 0.17 2.55 -8.83
CA TYR A 42 1.11 3.28 -7.99
C TYR A 42 0.53 4.58 -7.42
N HIS A 43 -0.29 5.30 -8.20
CA HIS A 43 -0.96 6.48 -7.68
C HIS A 43 -1.93 6.13 -6.55
N MET A 44 -2.85 5.19 -6.78
CA MET A 44 -3.86 4.83 -5.79
C MET A 44 -3.27 4.28 -4.49
N TRP A 45 -2.18 3.53 -4.59
CA TRP A 45 -1.58 2.86 -3.45
C TRP A 45 -0.47 3.67 -2.78
N TRP A 46 0.16 4.63 -3.46
CA TRP A 46 1.30 5.38 -2.89
C TRP A 46 1.26 6.88 -3.15
N SER A 47 1.30 7.33 -4.41
CA SER A 47 1.52 8.77 -4.70
C SER A 47 0.27 9.65 -4.52
N CYS A 48 -0.91 9.06 -4.35
CA CYS A 48 -2.13 9.78 -4.02
C CYS A 48 -2.02 10.41 -2.63
N LYS A 49 -2.46 11.68 -2.49
CA LYS A 49 -2.44 12.40 -1.21
C LYS A 49 -3.20 11.66 -0.11
N GLU A 50 -4.32 11.01 -0.45
CA GLU A 50 -5.10 10.19 0.48
C GLU A 50 -4.34 8.92 0.90
N ALA A 51 -3.62 8.28 -0.04
CA ALA A 51 -2.74 7.16 0.24
C ALA A 51 -1.60 7.57 1.19
N GLN A 52 -0.94 8.68 0.90
CA GLN A 52 0.14 9.21 1.73
C GLN A 52 -0.34 9.58 3.13
N ARG A 53 -1.55 10.11 3.27
CA ARG A 53 -2.16 10.39 4.59
C ARG A 53 -2.39 9.09 5.36
N TYR A 54 -2.94 8.07 4.70
CA TYR A 54 -3.15 6.76 5.29
C TYR A 54 -1.84 6.12 5.75
N TRP A 55 -0.85 5.99 4.86
CA TRP A 55 0.41 5.34 5.18
C TRP A 55 1.22 6.08 6.25
N ARG A 56 1.13 7.42 6.33
CA ARG A 56 1.76 8.18 7.41
C ARG A 56 1.18 7.83 8.79
N ARG A 57 -0.13 7.57 8.87
CA ARG A 57 -0.76 7.11 10.11
C ARG A 57 -0.29 5.71 10.49
N ILE A 58 -0.26 4.79 9.52
CA ILE A 58 0.25 3.43 9.74
C ILE A 58 1.72 3.45 10.17
N LYS A 59 2.54 4.28 9.53
CA LYS A 59 3.94 4.51 9.92
C LYS A 59 4.02 4.91 11.39
N LYS A 60 3.29 5.96 11.80
CA LYS A 60 3.31 6.46 13.18
C LYS A 60 2.95 5.36 14.18
N TRP A 61 1.89 4.60 13.91
CA TRP A 61 1.49 3.48 14.76
C TRP A 61 2.54 2.37 14.83
N LEU A 62 3.17 2.03 13.70
CA LEU A 62 4.23 1.05 13.70
C LEU A 62 5.40 1.52 14.58
N GLU A 63 5.85 2.77 14.42
CA GLU A 63 6.95 3.34 15.22
C GLU A 63 6.60 3.38 16.73
N GLU A 64 5.36 3.71 17.08
CA GLU A 64 4.87 3.70 18.46
C GLU A 64 4.86 2.29 19.07
N ILE A 65 4.46 1.28 18.30
CA ILE A 65 4.36 -0.12 18.78
C ILE A 65 5.73 -0.79 18.86
N THR A 66 6.61 -0.55 17.89
CA THR A 66 7.89 -1.26 17.78
C THR A 66 9.05 -0.50 18.40
N ALA A 67 8.88 0.78 18.71
CA ALA A 67 9.96 1.71 19.08
C ALA A 67 11.08 1.81 18.02
N GLU A 68 10.80 1.41 16.79
CA GLU A 68 11.75 1.46 15.67
C GLU A 68 11.42 2.62 14.75
N GLN A 69 12.43 3.36 14.30
CA GLN A 69 12.22 4.32 13.22
C GLN A 69 11.96 3.61 11.88
N ILE A 70 10.92 4.03 11.18
CA ILE A 70 10.53 3.41 9.92
C ILE A 70 10.70 4.42 8.79
N GLU A 71 11.28 3.99 7.69
CA GLU A 71 11.41 4.84 6.51
C GLU A 71 10.14 4.75 5.65
N MET A 72 9.70 5.89 5.11
CA MET A 72 8.53 5.97 4.25
C MET A 72 8.86 5.50 2.82
N LYS A 73 9.04 4.18 2.65
CA LYS A 73 9.43 3.55 1.40
C LYS A 73 8.30 2.70 0.79
N PRO A 74 7.96 2.86 -0.50
CA PRO A 74 6.87 2.09 -1.10
C PRO A 74 7.15 0.59 -1.12
N GLU A 75 8.40 0.16 -1.29
CA GLU A 75 8.77 -1.27 -1.28
C GLU A 75 8.47 -1.91 0.07
N PHE A 76 8.67 -1.16 1.14
CA PHE A 76 8.36 -1.60 2.49
C PHE A 76 6.85 -1.66 2.73
N PHE A 77 6.14 -0.57 2.51
CA PHE A 77 4.71 -0.48 2.79
C PHE A 77 3.83 -1.26 1.81
N LEU A 78 4.22 -1.40 0.54
CA LEU A 78 3.42 -2.10 -0.48
C LEU A 78 3.85 -3.53 -0.73
N LEU A 79 5.14 -3.86 -0.57
CA LEU A 79 5.65 -5.21 -0.85
C LEU A 79 6.18 -5.93 0.40
N GLY A 80 6.50 -5.22 1.49
CA GLY A 80 7.02 -5.81 2.73
C GLY A 80 8.53 -6.07 2.64
N ILE A 81 9.20 -5.45 1.66
CA ILE A 81 10.63 -5.61 1.43
C ILE A 81 11.36 -4.56 2.28
N SER A 82 12.25 -5.01 3.14
CA SER A 82 13.12 -4.17 3.97
C SER A 82 14.56 -4.59 3.79
N TYR A 83 15.44 -3.62 3.55
CA TYR A 83 16.89 -3.81 3.60
C TYR A 83 17.45 -3.59 5.02
N ARG A 84 16.70 -2.90 5.88
CA ARG A 84 17.04 -2.76 7.30
C ARG A 84 16.74 -4.08 8.02
N GLN A 85 17.69 -4.50 8.87
CA GLN A 85 17.52 -5.65 9.75
C GLN A 85 16.73 -5.23 10.99
N PHE A 86 15.65 -5.94 11.27
CA PHE A 86 14.85 -5.82 12.49
C PHE A 86 14.93 -7.13 13.27
N PRO A 87 14.80 -7.10 14.61
CA PRO A 87 14.60 -8.31 15.41
C PRO A 87 13.45 -9.16 14.85
N LYS A 88 13.54 -10.50 14.92
CA LYS A 88 12.58 -11.41 14.28
C LYS A 88 11.14 -11.16 14.73
N ASN A 89 10.93 -10.93 16.02
CA ASN A 89 9.62 -10.61 16.61
C ASN A 89 9.06 -9.29 16.07
N ILE A 90 9.89 -8.25 16.00
CA ILE A 90 9.49 -6.94 15.48
C ILE A 90 9.15 -7.03 13.98
N LYS A 91 9.99 -7.72 13.20
CA LYS A 91 9.75 -7.96 11.77
C LYS A 91 8.41 -8.66 11.53
N TYR A 92 8.09 -9.65 12.37
CA TYR A 92 6.81 -10.36 12.31
C TYR A 92 5.64 -9.41 12.56
N ILE A 93 5.67 -8.63 13.64
CA ILE A 93 4.62 -7.65 13.97
C ILE A 93 4.42 -6.65 12.82
N ILE A 94 5.50 -6.05 12.33
CA ILE A 94 5.43 -5.07 11.25
C ILE A 94 4.79 -5.69 9.99
N LEU A 95 5.22 -6.89 9.60
CA LEU A 95 4.72 -7.57 8.42
C LEU A 95 3.20 -7.82 8.51
N HIS A 96 2.72 -8.26 9.66
CA HIS A 96 1.31 -8.53 9.88
C HIS A 96 0.47 -7.26 9.92
N ILE A 97 0.94 -6.19 10.58
CA ILE A 97 0.26 -4.89 10.59
C ILE A 97 0.20 -4.31 9.18
N ILE A 98 1.30 -4.31 8.43
CA ILE A 98 1.31 -3.81 7.05
C ILE A 98 0.36 -4.61 6.16
N THR A 99 0.31 -5.94 6.34
CA THR A 99 -0.63 -6.80 5.60
C THR A 99 -2.08 -6.42 5.90
N ALA A 100 -2.44 -6.27 7.18
CA ALA A 100 -3.78 -5.85 7.58
C ALA A 100 -4.11 -4.45 7.05
N ALA A 101 -3.15 -3.53 7.09
CA ALA A 101 -3.29 -2.19 6.55
C ALA A 101 -3.55 -2.19 5.03
N ARG A 102 -2.88 -3.05 4.26
CA ARG A 102 -3.15 -3.20 2.82
C ARG A 102 -4.54 -3.73 2.54
N LEU A 103 -4.96 -4.76 3.29
CA LEU A 103 -6.29 -5.36 3.15
C LEU A 103 -7.39 -4.35 3.48
N SER A 104 -7.19 -3.51 4.51
CA SER A 104 -8.15 -2.48 4.91
C SER A 104 -8.20 -1.28 3.98
N TYR A 105 -7.10 -1.02 3.25
CA TYR A 105 -7.00 0.11 2.33
C TYR A 105 -7.53 -0.21 0.92
N ALA A 106 -7.59 -1.49 0.57
CA ALA A 106 -7.97 -2.00 -0.75
C ALA A 106 -9.30 -1.41 -1.24
#